data_AF-Q008W1-F1
#
_entry.id   AF-Q008W1-F1
#
_cell.length_a   1.000
_cell.length_b   1.000
_cell.length_c   1.000
_cell.angle_alpha   90.00
_cell.angle_beta   90.00
_cell.angle_gamma   90.00
#
_symmetry.space_group_name_H-M   'P 1'
#
loop_
_entity.id
_entity.type
_entity.pdbx_description
1 polymer ?
#
loop_
_entity_poly.entity_id
_entity_poly.type
_entity_poly.pdbx_seq_one_letter_code
_entity_poly.pdbx_strand_id
1 'polypeptide(L)'
;MSKGVFVFALIIAYVGSTLAAGGVFVSKEEASNYLTREKRANSGFEEFAKGNFEQECVEEICNYEELREVYENTAQTNAKWDELTRQCENMSPCNDIGTDTCQNLWSSYACHCHAGYTGVHCETDVNECDLNLCPEGSQCEHGANSYTCFCPDEGCGASADAQLQQAVDP
;
A
#
# COMPACT_ATOMS: atom_id res chain seq x y z
N MET A 1 -50.63 11.52 40.92
CA MET A 1 -50.48 10.35 40.02
C MET A 1 -49.58 10.79 38.87
N SER A 2 -48.27 10.92 39.04
CA SER A 2 -47.23 9.90 38.89
C SER A 2 -47.48 8.92 37.73
N LYS A 3 -46.73 9.09 36.63
CA LYS A 3 -46.21 8.09 35.66
C LYS A 3 -45.84 8.83 34.37
N GLY A 4 -44.60 9.33 34.27
CA GLY A 4 -44.17 10.06 33.06
C GLY A 4 -42.67 10.38 33.01
N VAL A 5 -41.85 9.68 33.77
CA VAL A 5 -40.38 9.73 33.70
C VAL A 5 -39.94 8.26 33.69
N PHE A 6 -38.90 7.91 32.93
CA PHE A 6 -38.29 6.56 32.78
C PHE A 6 -38.66 5.70 31.56
N VAL A 7 -38.74 6.26 30.34
CA VAL A 7 -38.59 5.42 29.10
C VAL A 7 -37.72 6.09 28.03
N PHE A 8 -36.75 6.92 28.41
CA PHE A 8 -35.76 7.48 27.44
C PHE A 8 -34.30 7.15 27.79
N ALA A 9 -34.05 6.41 28.87
CA ALA A 9 -32.70 6.10 29.35
C ALA A 9 -32.22 4.67 29.05
N LEU A 10 -32.98 3.86 28.29
CA LEU A 10 -32.64 2.45 28.03
C LEU A 10 -32.39 2.08 26.56
N ILE A 11 -32.47 3.03 25.61
CA ILE A 11 -32.13 2.75 24.21
C ILE A 11 -30.67 3.10 23.87
N ILE A 12 -29.99 3.92 24.69
CA ILE A 12 -28.58 4.29 24.46
C ILE A 12 -27.61 3.14 24.82
N ALA A 13 -28.06 2.11 25.54
CA ALA A 13 -27.20 1.00 25.96
C ALA A 13 -27.13 -0.18 24.96
N TYR A 14 -27.91 -0.19 23.86
CA TYR A 14 -27.96 -1.33 22.93
C TYR A 14 -27.32 -1.07 21.56
N VAL A 15 -26.71 0.09 21.34
CA VAL A 15 -25.88 0.38 20.15
C VAL A 15 -24.42 0.53 20.54
N GLY A 16 -24.02 -0.15 21.62
CA GLY A 16 -22.70 -0.07 22.24
C GLY A 16 -21.80 -1.27 21.95
N SER A 17 -21.93 -1.92 20.80
CA SER A 17 -21.05 -3.04 20.42
C SER A 17 -20.82 -3.03 18.93
N THR A 18 -19.54 -3.01 18.55
CA THR A 18 -18.97 -3.13 17.20
C THR A 18 -19.04 -1.90 16.28
N LEU A 19 -18.56 -0.75 16.76
CA LEU A 19 -17.73 0.08 15.88
C LEU A 19 -16.29 -0.28 16.21
N ALA A 20 -15.73 -1.21 15.43
CA ALA A 20 -14.27 -1.25 15.30
C ALA A 20 -13.86 0.17 14.94
N ALA A 21 -13.09 0.81 15.81
CA ALA A 21 -12.41 2.04 15.49
C ALA A 21 -11.38 1.71 14.40
N GLY A 22 -11.84 1.56 13.16
CA GLY A 22 -11.01 1.67 11.98
C GLY A 22 -10.60 3.12 11.88
N GLY A 23 -9.61 3.50 12.69
CA GLY A 23 -8.87 4.71 12.42
C GLY A 23 -8.21 4.52 11.07
N VAL A 24 -8.57 5.32 10.07
CA VAL A 24 -7.84 5.41 8.80
C VAL A 24 -6.56 6.19 9.08
N PHE A 25 -5.68 5.61 9.88
CA PHE A 25 -4.33 6.09 10.09
C PHE A 25 -3.47 5.36 9.06
N VAL A 26 -3.38 5.97 7.88
CA VAL A 26 -2.47 5.53 6.82
C VAL A 26 -1.06 5.93 7.23
N SER A 27 -0.08 5.02 7.10
CA SER A 27 1.33 5.35 7.38
C SER A 27 1.83 6.46 6.45
N LYS A 28 2.93 7.13 6.81
CA LYS A 28 3.53 8.15 5.94
C LYS A 28 3.96 7.52 4.61
N GLU A 29 4.48 6.29 4.66
CA GLU A 29 4.84 5.48 3.51
C GLU A 29 3.63 5.20 2.61
N GLU A 30 2.53 4.67 3.17
CA GLU A 30 1.32 4.39 2.39
C GLU A 30 0.63 5.66 1.85
N ALA A 31 0.64 6.76 2.59
CA ALA A 31 0.03 8.01 2.14
C ALA A 31 0.77 8.60 0.93
N SER A 32 2.08 8.35 0.84
CA SER A 32 2.92 8.81 -0.28
C SER A 32 2.62 8.08 -1.59
N ASN A 33 1.97 6.90 -1.54
CA ASN A 33 1.49 6.20 -2.74
C ASN A 33 0.27 6.88 -3.37
N TYR A 34 -0.50 7.65 -2.58
CA TYR A 34 -1.75 8.27 -3.03
C TYR A 34 -1.67 9.80 -3.13
N LEU A 35 -0.77 10.44 -2.37
CA LEU A 35 -0.58 11.88 -2.35
C LEU A 35 0.64 12.26 -3.18
N THR A 36 0.42 12.72 -4.40
CA THR A 36 1.49 13.30 -5.22
C THR A 36 1.74 14.75 -4.80
N ARG A 37 3.01 15.09 -4.57
CA ARG A 37 3.41 16.50 -4.48
C ARG A 37 3.43 17.06 -5.90
N GLU A 38 2.98 18.29 -6.05
CA GLU A 38 3.03 18.99 -7.33
C GLU A 38 4.04 20.12 -7.24
N LYS A 39 4.75 20.39 -8.34
CA LYS A 39 5.61 21.58 -8.41
C LYS A 39 4.72 22.83 -8.44
N ARG A 40 4.92 23.79 -7.53
CA ARG A 40 4.34 25.12 -7.69
C ARG A 40 5.39 26.05 -8.32
N ALA A 41 4.92 27.09 -9.00
CA ALA A 41 5.80 28.14 -9.49
C ALA A 41 6.04 29.11 -8.34
N ASN A 42 7.31 29.31 -7.97
CA ASN A 42 7.70 30.34 -7.00
C ASN A 42 7.15 31.70 -7.45
N SER A 43 6.44 32.38 -6.55
CA SER A 43 5.77 33.65 -6.88
C SER A 43 6.59 34.84 -6.35
N GLY A 44 7.08 35.69 -7.26
CA GLY A 44 7.62 37.01 -6.90
C GLY A 44 8.97 37.00 -6.17
N PHE A 45 9.00 37.53 -4.93
CA PHE A 45 10.22 37.87 -4.18
C PHE A 45 10.99 36.65 -3.61
N GLU A 46 10.44 35.45 -3.74
CA GLU A 46 10.97 34.20 -3.19
C GLU A 46 12.24 33.72 -3.91
N GLU A 47 12.41 34.05 -5.19
CA GLU A 47 13.66 33.78 -5.96
C GLU A 47 14.92 34.49 -5.40
N PHE A 48 14.76 35.51 -4.55
CA PHE A 48 15.88 36.23 -3.95
C PHE A 48 16.28 35.69 -2.57
N ALA A 49 15.50 34.78 -2.00
CA ALA A 49 15.86 34.13 -0.74
C ALA A 49 16.96 33.08 -0.98
N LYS A 50 17.80 32.84 0.03
CA LYS A 50 18.72 31.70 -0.01
C LYS A 50 17.88 30.42 -0.09
N GLY A 51 18.26 29.50 -1.00
CA GLY A 51 17.58 28.22 -1.17
C GLY A 51 17.36 27.49 0.15
N ASN A 52 16.13 27.03 0.38
CA ASN A 52 15.73 26.33 1.59
C ASN A 52 15.25 24.92 1.21
N PHE A 53 15.96 23.90 1.69
CA PHE A 53 15.63 22.50 1.40
C PHE A 53 14.21 22.11 1.80
N GLU A 54 13.78 22.53 3.00
CA GLU A 54 12.47 22.16 3.52
C GLU A 54 11.38 22.75 2.64
N GLN A 55 11.48 24.03 2.33
CA GLN A 55 10.48 24.73 1.54
C GLN A 55 10.42 24.21 0.10
N GLU A 56 11.56 24.09 -0.58
CA GLU A 56 11.60 23.82 -2.02
C GLU A 56 11.46 22.32 -2.33
N CYS A 57 12.04 21.45 -1.50
CA CYS A 57 12.22 20.03 -1.81
C CYS A 57 11.45 19.08 -0.88
N VAL A 58 11.02 19.54 0.31
CA VAL A 58 10.24 18.71 1.25
C VAL A 58 8.78 19.11 1.24
N GLU A 59 8.46 20.39 1.32
CA GLU A 59 7.10 20.92 1.22
C GLU A 59 6.60 20.83 -0.22
N GLU A 60 7.51 20.98 -1.20
CA GLU A 60 7.27 20.88 -2.64
C GLU A 60 8.19 19.86 -3.35
N ILE A 61 8.14 19.84 -4.69
CA ILE A 61 9.10 19.12 -5.54
C ILE A 61 10.04 20.15 -6.15
N CYS A 62 11.34 20.00 -5.87
CA CYS A 62 12.36 20.82 -6.48
C CYS A 62 12.99 20.14 -7.70
N ASN A 63 13.56 20.94 -8.59
CA ASN A 63 14.42 20.49 -9.67
C ASN A 63 15.90 20.50 -9.23
N TYR A 64 16.77 19.96 -10.07
CA TYR A 64 18.19 19.80 -9.72
C TYR A 64 18.89 21.14 -9.45
N GLU A 65 18.53 22.22 -10.14
CA GLU A 65 19.15 23.54 -9.95
C GLU A 65 18.75 24.16 -8.61
N GLU A 66 17.48 24.05 -8.22
CA GLU A 66 16.98 24.48 -6.90
C GLU A 66 17.72 23.71 -5.79
N LEU A 67 17.92 22.40 -5.94
CA LEU A 67 18.70 21.60 -4.98
C LEU A 67 20.19 22.02 -4.95
N ARG A 68 20.77 22.35 -6.10
CA ARG A 68 22.16 22.80 -6.20
C ARG A 68 22.39 24.13 -5.50
N GLU A 69 21.41 25.03 -5.53
CA GLU A 69 21.43 26.32 -4.81
C GLU A 69 21.35 26.14 -3.29
N VAL A 70 20.67 25.10 -2.81
CA VAL A 70 20.62 24.75 -1.39
C VAL A 70 21.99 24.31 -0.86
N TYR A 71 22.67 23.40 -1.58
CA TYR A 71 23.91 22.77 -1.09
C TYR A 71 25.19 23.51 -1.50
N GLU A 72 25.17 24.29 -2.58
CA GLU A 72 26.36 24.95 -3.17
C GLU A 72 27.55 23.99 -3.43
N ASN A 73 27.27 22.68 -3.49
CA ASN A 73 28.26 21.62 -3.60
C ASN A 73 27.73 20.50 -4.50
N THR A 74 28.40 20.25 -5.62
CA THR A 74 27.96 19.27 -6.62
C THR A 74 27.89 17.84 -6.08
N ALA A 75 28.85 17.41 -5.25
CA ALA A 75 28.87 16.05 -4.72
C ALA A 75 27.70 15.80 -3.76
N GLN A 76 27.44 16.75 -2.85
CA GLN A 76 26.29 16.69 -1.94
C GLN A 76 24.98 16.80 -2.70
N THR A 77 24.90 17.68 -3.70
CA THR A 77 23.71 17.83 -4.56
C THR A 77 23.39 16.52 -5.28
N ASN A 78 24.39 15.87 -5.89
CA ASN A 78 24.21 14.59 -6.57
C ASN A 78 23.75 13.49 -5.62
N ALA A 79 24.42 13.36 -4.46
CA ALA A 79 24.05 12.35 -3.48
C ALA A 79 22.61 12.56 -2.97
N LYS A 80 22.23 13.82 -2.72
CA LYS A 80 20.87 14.13 -2.28
C LYS A 80 19.83 13.96 -3.38
N TRP A 81 20.17 14.30 -4.62
CA TRP A 81 19.30 14.11 -5.77
C TRP A 81 19.01 12.62 -6.00
N ASP A 82 20.04 11.78 -5.92
CA ASP A 82 19.90 10.32 -6.04
C ASP A 82 19.04 9.74 -4.89
N GLU A 83 19.17 10.25 -3.67
CA GLU A 83 18.29 9.88 -2.54
C GLU A 83 16.82 10.25 -2.81
N LEU A 84 16.57 11.41 -3.42
CA LEU A 84 15.23 11.92 -3.71
C LEU A 84 14.59 11.31 -4.96
N THR A 85 15.35 10.69 -5.86
CA THR A 85 14.83 10.29 -7.19
C THR A 85 15.18 8.87 -7.62
N ARG A 86 16.04 8.13 -6.91
CA ARG A 86 16.56 6.81 -7.33
C ARG A 86 16.50 5.78 -6.21
N GLN A 87 15.35 5.68 -5.57
CA GLN A 87 15.10 4.79 -4.44
C GLN A 87 15.17 3.31 -4.85
N CYS A 88 14.60 2.95 -6.01
CA CYS A 88 14.59 1.59 -6.53
C CYS A 88 16.02 1.04 -6.69
N GLU A 89 16.96 1.85 -7.19
CA GLU A 89 18.34 1.44 -7.41
C GLU A 89 19.20 1.50 -6.15
N ASN A 90 18.95 2.48 -5.27
CA ASN A 90 19.81 2.72 -4.11
C ASN A 90 19.41 1.93 -2.87
N MET A 91 18.12 1.63 -2.71
CA MET A 91 17.59 0.95 -1.52
C MET A 91 16.97 -0.42 -1.83
N SER A 92 16.59 -0.70 -3.09
CA SER A 92 15.86 -1.91 -3.50
C SER A 92 14.73 -2.27 -2.53
N PRO A 93 13.73 -1.38 -2.37
CA PRO A 93 12.77 -1.51 -1.28
C PRO A 93 11.67 -2.55 -1.52
N CYS A 94 11.49 -3.01 -2.75
CA CYS A 94 10.43 -3.94 -3.13
C CYS A 94 10.91 -5.40 -3.04
N ASN A 95 9.99 -6.34 -2.83
CA ASN A 95 10.28 -7.77 -2.81
C ASN A 95 10.70 -8.27 -4.20
N ASP A 96 11.82 -8.98 -4.29
CA ASP A 96 12.38 -9.44 -5.56
C ASP A 96 11.49 -10.43 -6.34
N ILE A 97 10.59 -11.14 -5.66
CA ILE A 97 9.73 -12.17 -6.26
C ILE A 97 8.34 -11.60 -6.54
N GLY A 98 7.76 -10.88 -5.58
CA GLY A 98 6.39 -10.39 -5.68
C GLY A 98 6.22 -9.10 -6.48
N THR A 99 7.30 -8.44 -6.87
CA THR A 99 7.24 -7.13 -7.55
C THR A 99 7.38 -7.27 -9.06
N ASP A 100 6.41 -6.73 -9.78
CA ASP A 100 6.47 -6.56 -11.23
C ASP A 100 7.33 -5.36 -11.62
N THR A 101 7.04 -4.19 -11.04
CA THR A 101 7.77 -2.94 -11.33
C THR A 101 8.01 -2.12 -10.07
N CYS A 102 9.25 -1.70 -9.83
CA CYS A 102 9.57 -0.64 -8.87
C CYS A 102 9.57 0.72 -9.59
N GLN A 103 8.80 1.67 -9.07
CA GLN A 103 8.69 3.02 -9.59
C GLN A 103 9.32 4.02 -8.63
N ASN A 104 10.33 4.76 -9.12
CA ASN A 104 10.89 5.90 -8.39
C ASN A 104 9.88 7.05 -8.34
N LEU A 105 9.74 7.67 -7.16
CA LEU A 105 8.90 8.83 -6.91
C LEU A 105 9.72 9.89 -6.15
N TRP A 106 9.18 11.11 -6.04
CA TRP A 106 9.86 12.16 -5.29
C TRP A 106 9.95 11.81 -3.80
N SER A 107 11.17 11.63 -3.30
CA SER A 107 11.46 11.21 -1.91
C SER A 107 10.71 9.94 -1.47
N SER A 108 10.33 9.08 -2.42
CA SER A 108 9.41 7.96 -2.22
C SER A 108 9.61 6.93 -3.34
N TYR A 109 8.93 5.79 -3.24
CA TYR A 109 8.84 4.79 -4.29
C TYR A 109 7.47 4.11 -4.23
N ALA A 110 7.09 3.44 -5.31
CA ALA A 110 5.95 2.54 -5.33
C ALA A 110 6.38 1.18 -5.89
N CYS A 111 5.95 0.11 -5.21
CA CYS A 111 6.11 -1.26 -5.68
C CYS A 111 4.80 -1.70 -6.33
N HIS A 112 4.83 -2.01 -7.63
CA HIS A 112 3.71 -2.60 -8.34
C HIS A 112 3.85 -4.11 -8.28
N CYS A 113 2.93 -4.77 -7.60
CA CYS A 113 3.00 -6.20 -7.34
C CYS A 113 2.53 -7.03 -8.53
N HIS A 114 3.11 -8.21 -8.70
CA HIS A 114 2.51 -9.25 -9.52
C HIS A 114 1.13 -9.63 -8.95
N ALA A 115 0.25 -10.14 -9.82
CA ALA A 115 -0.99 -10.77 -9.35
C ALA A 115 -0.67 -11.89 -8.35
N GLY A 116 -1.48 -12.02 -7.31
CA GLY A 116 -1.22 -12.93 -6.18
C GLY A 116 -0.27 -12.36 -5.12
N TYR A 117 0.26 -11.14 -5.27
CA TYR A 117 1.08 -10.48 -4.24
C TYR A 117 0.45 -9.16 -3.77
N THR A 118 0.65 -8.84 -2.50
CA THR A 118 0.18 -7.61 -1.86
C THR A 118 1.18 -7.12 -0.81
N GLY A 119 0.87 -5.99 -0.19
CA GLY A 119 1.75 -5.26 0.73
C GLY A 119 2.46 -4.09 0.07
N VAL A 120 2.97 -3.17 0.88
CA VAL A 120 3.66 -1.95 0.39
C VAL A 120 4.92 -2.30 -0.39
N HIS A 121 5.53 -3.44 -0.07
CA HIS A 121 6.74 -3.95 -0.70
C HIS A 121 6.49 -5.22 -1.51
N CYS A 122 5.23 -5.57 -1.80
CA CYS A 122 4.85 -6.83 -2.45
C CYS A 122 5.39 -8.08 -1.73
N GLU A 123 5.53 -7.98 -0.41
CA GLU A 123 6.13 -9.00 0.45
C GLU A 123 5.15 -10.10 0.88
N THR A 124 3.86 -9.87 0.68
CA THR A 124 2.81 -10.79 1.11
C THR A 124 2.27 -11.54 -0.09
N ASP A 125 2.50 -12.85 -0.12
CA ASP A 125 1.83 -13.77 -1.04
C ASP A 125 0.37 -13.96 -0.57
N VAL A 126 -0.59 -13.72 -1.46
CA VAL A 126 -2.01 -13.76 -1.18
C VAL A 126 -2.46 -15.21 -1.13
N ASN A 127 -2.90 -15.69 0.03
CA ASN A 127 -3.41 -17.04 0.13
C ASN A 127 -4.82 -17.18 -0.49
N GLU A 128 -4.93 -17.70 -1.71
CA GLU A 128 -6.21 -17.83 -2.40
C GLU A 128 -7.16 -18.82 -1.70
N CYS A 129 -6.65 -19.71 -0.84
CA CYS A 129 -7.49 -20.64 -0.08
C CYS A 129 -8.36 -19.94 0.97
N ASP A 130 -7.99 -18.73 1.40
CA ASP A 130 -8.80 -17.95 2.36
C ASP A 130 -10.12 -17.45 1.76
N LEU A 131 -10.24 -17.49 0.42
CA LEU A 131 -11.45 -17.16 -0.32
C LEU A 131 -12.53 -18.27 -0.26
N ASN A 132 -12.21 -19.44 0.29
CA ASN A 132 -13.11 -20.60 0.37
C ASN A 132 -13.72 -21.00 -1.00
N LEU A 133 -12.90 -20.96 -2.06
CA LEU A 133 -13.32 -21.27 -3.43
C LEU A 133 -13.44 -22.78 -3.71
N CYS A 134 -12.91 -23.62 -2.82
CA CYS A 134 -12.93 -25.06 -2.98
C CYS A 134 -14.28 -25.67 -2.55
N PRO A 135 -14.78 -26.71 -3.26
CA PRO A 135 -15.99 -27.42 -2.87
C PRO A 135 -15.93 -27.99 -1.45
N GLU A 136 -17.08 -28.08 -0.78
CA GLU A 136 -17.17 -28.72 0.54
C GLU A 136 -16.60 -30.15 0.50
N GLY A 137 -15.76 -30.48 1.49
CA GLY A 137 -15.09 -31.77 1.58
C GLY A 137 -13.77 -31.89 0.81
N SER A 138 -13.41 -30.91 -0.02
CA SER A 138 -12.09 -30.84 -0.65
C SER A 138 -11.08 -30.05 0.20
N GLN A 139 -9.79 -30.30 -0.04
CA GLN A 139 -8.68 -29.53 0.52
C GLN A 139 -8.19 -28.51 -0.51
N CYS A 140 -7.64 -27.39 -0.03
CA CYS A 140 -7.10 -26.33 -0.87
C CYS A 140 -5.58 -26.24 -0.68
N GLU A 141 -4.86 -26.08 -1.79
CA GLU A 141 -3.44 -25.75 -1.85
C GLU A 141 -3.24 -24.39 -2.53
N HIS A 142 -2.56 -23.50 -1.82
CA HIS A 142 -2.15 -22.16 -2.27
C HIS A 142 -1.08 -22.23 -3.36
N GLY A 143 -1.10 -21.29 -4.32
CA GLY A 143 -0.14 -21.19 -5.41
C GLY A 143 0.02 -19.76 -5.91
N ALA A 144 0.97 -19.51 -6.81
CA ALA A 144 1.21 -18.15 -7.31
C ALA A 144 0.01 -17.65 -8.14
N ASN A 145 -0.80 -16.75 -7.57
CA ASN A 145 -2.04 -16.24 -8.17
C ASN A 145 -3.05 -17.34 -8.56
N SER A 146 -3.01 -18.48 -7.87
CA SER A 146 -3.83 -19.64 -8.21
C SER A 146 -4.00 -20.57 -7.03
N TYR A 147 -5.06 -21.36 -7.05
CA TYR A 147 -5.28 -22.39 -6.04
C TYR A 147 -5.54 -23.74 -6.71
N THR A 148 -5.25 -24.81 -5.99
CA THR A 148 -5.59 -26.18 -6.39
C THR A 148 -6.49 -26.79 -5.35
N CYS A 149 -7.70 -27.19 -5.75
CA CYS A 149 -8.54 -28.04 -4.91
C CYS A 149 -8.23 -29.51 -5.18
N PHE A 150 -8.10 -30.31 -4.12
CA PHE A 150 -7.91 -31.74 -4.24
C PHE A 150 -8.72 -32.52 -3.20
N CYS A 151 -9.05 -33.76 -3.53
CA CYS A 151 -9.83 -34.65 -2.67
C CYS A 151 -8.93 -35.80 -2.21
N PRO A 152 -8.55 -35.83 -0.92
CA PRO A 152 -7.64 -36.87 -0.40
C PRO A 152 -8.25 -38.27 -0.44
N ASP A 153 -9.58 -38.36 -0.41
CA ASP A 153 -10.37 -39.60 -0.39
C ASP A 153 -11.60 -39.48 -1.31
N GLU A 154 -12.32 -40.58 -1.54
CA GLU A 154 -13.61 -40.63 -2.27
C GLU A 154 -14.76 -39.80 -1.61
N GLY A 155 -14.45 -38.97 -0.61
CA GLY A 155 -15.37 -38.18 0.20
C GLY A 155 -15.86 -36.88 -0.43
N CYS A 156 -15.21 -36.39 -1.48
CA CYS A 156 -15.84 -35.43 -2.39
C CYS A 156 -16.64 -36.25 -3.41
N GLY A 157 -17.95 -36.40 -3.22
CA GLY A 157 -18.76 -37.38 -3.94
C GLY A 157 -18.41 -37.53 -5.43
N ALA A 158 -18.00 -38.75 -5.83
CA ALA A 158 -17.79 -39.27 -7.18
C ALA A 158 -17.79 -38.27 -8.36
N SER A 159 -16.91 -37.28 -8.35
CA SER A 159 -16.29 -36.74 -9.55
C SER A 159 -14.82 -37.09 -9.49
N ALA A 160 -14.51 -38.30 -9.94
CA ALA A 160 -13.14 -38.64 -10.29
C ALA A 160 -12.60 -37.51 -11.20
N ASP A 161 -11.48 -36.92 -10.81
CA ASP A 161 -10.67 -35.96 -11.59
C ASP A 161 -10.95 -34.45 -11.44
N ALA A 162 -11.45 -33.95 -10.32
CA ALA A 162 -11.54 -32.50 -10.12
C ALA A 162 -10.32 -31.91 -9.37
N GLN A 163 -9.10 -32.10 -9.88
CA GLN A 163 -8.04 -31.10 -9.63
C GLN A 163 -8.47 -29.83 -10.38
N LEU A 164 -9.21 -28.97 -9.69
CA LEU A 164 -9.59 -27.66 -10.21
C LEU A 164 -8.45 -26.72 -9.86
N GLN A 165 -7.59 -26.48 -10.85
CA GLN A 165 -6.65 -25.37 -10.80
C GLN A 165 -7.28 -24.18 -11.51
N GLN A 166 -7.53 -23.10 -10.77
CA GLN A 166 -8.08 -21.88 -11.33
C GLN A 166 -7.13 -20.74 -10.98
N ALA A 167 -6.80 -19.94 -11.99
CA ALA A 167 -6.18 -18.65 -11.77
C ALA A 167 -7.23 -17.75 -11.10
N VAL A 168 -6.80 -16.93 -10.14
CA VAL A 168 -7.65 -15.84 -9.67
C VAL A 168 -7.52 -14.72 -10.68
N ASP A 169 -8.61 -14.44 -11.41
CA ASP A 169 -8.68 -13.26 -12.28
C ASP A 169 -8.57 -12.00 -11.39
N PRO A 170 -7.74 -11.01 -11.78
CA PRO A 170 -7.56 -9.76 -11.04
C PRO A 170 -8.79 -8.84 -11.05
#